data_AF-A0A955KZU6-F1
#
_entry.id   AF-A0A955KZU6-F1
#
_cell.length_a   1.000
_cell.length_b   1.000
_cell.length_c   1.000
_cell.angle_alpha   90.00
_cell.angle_beta   90.00
_cell.angle_gamma   90.00
#
_symmetry.space_group_name_H-M   'P 1'
#
loop_
_entity.id
_entity.type
_entity.pdbx_description
1 polymer ?
#
loop_
_entity_poly.entity_id
_entity_poly.type
_entity_poly.pdbx_seq_one_letter_code
_entity_poly.pdbx_strand_id
1 'polypeptide(L)'
;MRERKSAFTLVEILIVIGLLAILAVVTFVIINPAQRINAANDTQRREEVREIQKAIEVYSTQNGGSLPTVSGNSLPVVTNANVLTLGAPASTLDGFTPVYMKAIPLDPSGSEYRVGILANQQVIVGTTLSDGNPFIIP
;
A
#
# COMPACT_ATOMS: atom_id res chain seq x y z
N MET A 1 29.41 47.28 32.30
CA MET A 1 29.18 47.69 30.89
C MET A 1 27.84 47.10 30.44
N ARG A 2 26.89 47.93 29.99
CA ARG A 2 25.62 47.43 29.43
C ARG A 2 25.81 47.22 27.93
N GLU A 3 25.77 45.98 27.48
CA GLU A 3 25.75 45.67 26.05
C GLU A 3 24.43 46.14 25.44
N ARG A 4 24.51 46.91 24.34
CA ARG A 4 23.32 47.25 23.55
C ARG A 4 22.95 46.04 22.70
N LYS A 5 21.84 45.40 23.03
CA LYS A 5 21.23 44.39 22.14
C LYS A 5 20.75 45.10 20.87
N SER A 6 21.29 44.69 19.73
CA SER A 6 20.78 45.12 18.43
C SER A 6 19.37 44.57 18.25
N ALA A 7 18.41 45.44 17.92
CA ALA A 7 17.06 45.06 17.57
C ALA A 7 16.92 45.11 16.04
N PHE A 8 16.21 44.14 15.47
CA PHE A 8 15.95 44.08 14.03
C PHE A 8 15.18 45.32 13.55
N THR A 9 15.51 45.79 12.36
CA THR A 9 14.78 46.90 11.74
C THR A 9 13.44 46.42 11.16
N LEU A 10 12.45 47.30 11.09
CA LEU A 10 11.16 46.99 10.45
C LEU A 10 11.33 46.62 8.97
N VAL A 11 12.31 47.22 8.30
CA VAL A 11 12.64 46.94 6.90
C VAL A 11 13.19 45.52 6.75
N GLU A 12 14.02 45.05 7.68
CA GLU A 12 14.51 43.67 7.69
C GLU A 12 13.37 42.66 7.78
N ILE A 13 12.42 42.87 8.69
CA ILE A 13 11.30 41.94 8.83
C ILE A 13 10.41 41.97 7.57
N LEU A 14 10.18 43.15 6.96
CA LEU A 14 9.39 43.27 5.73
C LEU A 14 10.00 42.50 4.55
N ILE A 15 11.32 42.62 4.35
CA ILE A 15 12.00 41.92 3.26
C ILE A 15 12.03 40.41 3.53
N VAL A 16 12.23 39.99 4.77
CA VAL A 16 12.28 38.57 5.14
C VAL A 16 10.93 37.89 4.91
N ILE A 17 9.82 38.47 5.35
CA ILE A 17 8.50 37.86 5.11
C ILE A 17 8.15 37.81 3.62
N GLY A 18 8.56 38.82 2.84
CA GLY A 18 8.40 38.83 1.39
C GLY A 18 9.20 37.71 0.71
N LEU A 19 10.45 37.52 1.15
CA LEU A 19 11.30 36.44 0.63
C LEU A 19 10.77 35.06 1.04
N LEU A 20 10.30 34.89 2.28
CA LEU A 20 9.70 33.64 2.76
C LEU A 20 8.45 33.27 1.97
N ALA A 21 7.62 34.24 1.60
CA ALA A 21 6.43 33.99 0.76
C ALA A 21 6.82 33.45 -0.62
N ILE A 22 7.84 34.02 -1.26
CA ILE A 22 8.33 33.56 -2.58
C ILE A 22 8.92 32.14 -2.48
N LEU A 23 9.77 31.90 -1.48
CA LEU A 23 10.38 30.57 -1.26
C LEU A 23 9.35 29.49 -0.97
N ALA A 24 8.29 29.82 -0.23
CA ALA A 24 7.20 28.90 0.06
C ALA A 24 6.48 28.44 -1.23
N VAL A 25 6.10 29.38 -2.11
CA VAL A 25 5.42 29.04 -3.39
C VAL A 25 6.30 28.16 -4.26
N VAL A 26 7.58 28.51 -4.43
CA VAL A 26 8.52 27.72 -5.25
C VAL A 26 8.67 26.29 -4.72
N THR A 27 8.78 26.14 -3.40
CA THR A 27 8.94 24.83 -2.75
C THR A 27 7.72 23.92 -2.97
N PHE A 28 6.51 24.49 -2.90
CA PHE A 28 5.26 23.74 -3.14
C PHE A 28 5.14 23.24 -4.59
N VAL A 29 5.64 23.99 -5.57
CA VAL A 29 5.62 23.57 -6.99
C VAL A 29 6.59 22.41 -7.23
N ILE A 30 7.76 22.42 -6.57
CA ILE A 30 8.81 21.43 -6.81
C ILE A 30 8.47 20.08 -6.17
N ILE A 31 7.93 20.08 -4.95
CA ILE A 31 7.62 18.87 -4.20
C ILE A 31 6.13 18.61 -4.39
N ASN A 32 5.73 17.93 -5.48
CA ASN A 32 4.35 17.47 -5.63
C ASN A 32 4.04 16.45 -4.51
N PRO A 33 3.41 16.85 -3.39
CA PRO A 33 3.38 16.03 -2.19
C PRO A 33 2.42 14.85 -2.36
N ALA A 34 1.38 15.05 -3.17
CA ALA A 34 0.40 14.02 -3.52
C ALA A 34 1.06 12.84 -4.22
N GLN A 35 1.96 13.09 -5.19
CA GLN A 35 2.69 12.00 -5.88
C GLN A 35 3.59 11.22 -4.92
N ARG A 36 4.24 11.90 -3.97
CA ARG A 36 5.12 11.22 -3.00
C ARG A 36 4.33 10.33 -2.03
N ILE A 37 3.16 10.78 -1.60
CA ILE A 37 2.26 9.99 -0.76
C ILE A 37 1.74 8.77 -1.53
N ASN A 38 1.31 8.96 -2.78
CA ASN A 38 0.85 7.86 -3.63
C ASN A 38 1.95 6.82 -3.87
N ALA A 39 3.19 7.25 -4.12
CA ALA A 39 4.33 6.35 -4.27
C ALA A 39 4.61 5.55 -2.99
N ALA A 40 4.53 6.19 -1.81
CA ALA A 40 4.67 5.49 -0.53
C ALA A 40 3.57 4.45 -0.31
N ASN A 41 2.31 4.79 -0.62
CA ASN A 41 1.19 3.87 -0.54
C ASN A 41 1.33 2.70 -1.54
N ASP A 42 1.82 2.96 -2.76
CA ASP A 42 2.06 1.91 -3.75
C ASP A 42 3.18 0.97 -3.33
N THR A 43 4.24 1.49 -2.69
CA THR A 43 5.28 0.64 -2.08
C THR A 43 4.69 -0.25 -1.00
N GLN A 44 3.89 0.33 -0.09
CA GLN A 44 3.22 -0.42 0.97
C GLN A 44 2.31 -1.51 0.40
N ARG A 45 1.45 -1.19 -0.58
CA ARG A 45 0.59 -2.17 -1.26
C ARG A 45 1.36 -3.35 -1.83
N ARG A 46 2.50 -3.08 -2.48
CA ARG A 46 3.34 -4.12 -3.09
C ARG A 46 3.95 -5.03 -2.03
N GLU A 47 4.34 -4.48 -0.89
CA GLU A 47 4.85 -5.24 0.26
C GLU A 47 3.75 -6.10 0.89
N GLU A 48 2.57 -5.54 1.10
CA GLU A 48 1.41 -6.24 1.67
C GLU A 48 0.92 -7.38 0.76
N VAL A 49 0.85 -7.16 -0.55
CA VAL A 49 0.54 -8.22 -1.53
C VAL A 49 1.55 -9.37 -1.45
N ARG A 50 2.84 -9.07 -1.31
CA ARG A 50 3.90 -10.09 -1.14
C ARG A 50 3.82 -10.80 0.20
N GLU A 51 3.47 -10.10 1.26
CA GLU A 51 3.28 -10.68 2.59
C GLU A 51 2.13 -11.68 2.59
N ILE A 52 1.00 -11.33 1.98
CA ILE A 52 -0.15 -12.24 1.81
C ILE A 52 0.27 -13.46 1.00
N GLN A 53 0.93 -13.29 -0.15
CA GLN A 53 1.37 -14.42 -0.98
C GLN A 53 2.29 -15.37 -0.20
N LYS A 54 3.28 -14.82 0.50
CA LYS A 54 4.20 -15.61 1.32
C LYS A 54 3.48 -16.35 2.45
N ALA A 55 2.49 -15.72 3.08
CA ALA A 55 1.69 -16.38 4.10
C ALA A 55 0.88 -17.55 3.52
N ILE A 56 0.37 -17.43 2.27
CA ILE A 56 -0.33 -18.51 1.57
C ILE A 56 0.62 -19.65 1.22
N GLU A 57 1.84 -19.35 0.79
CA GLU A 57 2.87 -20.37 0.57
C GLU A 57 3.21 -21.15 1.85
N VAL A 58 3.33 -20.45 2.98
CA VAL A 58 3.57 -21.08 4.29
C VAL A 58 2.37 -21.94 4.71
N TYR A 59 1.14 -21.45 4.52
CA TYR A 59 -0.08 -22.24 4.74
C TYR A 59 -0.04 -23.53 3.92
N SER A 60 0.21 -23.43 2.62
CA SER A 60 0.24 -24.58 1.72
C SER A 60 1.30 -25.59 2.13
N THR A 61 2.50 -25.12 2.47
CA THR A 61 3.60 -25.97 2.94
C THR A 61 3.23 -26.74 4.21
N GLN A 62 2.54 -26.11 5.16
CA GLN A 62 2.15 -26.75 6.42
C GLN A 62 0.93 -27.68 6.28
N ASN A 63 0.09 -27.46 5.27
CA ASN A 63 -1.14 -28.23 5.03
C ASN A 63 -1.00 -29.22 3.85
N GLY A 64 0.22 -29.72 3.62
CA GLY A 64 0.48 -30.78 2.64
C GLY A 64 0.22 -30.38 1.18
N GLY A 65 0.41 -29.11 0.85
CA GLY A 65 0.14 -28.54 -0.48
C GLY A 65 -1.28 -28.02 -0.67
N SER A 66 -2.14 -28.12 0.35
CA SER A 66 -3.52 -27.63 0.29
C SER A 66 -3.56 -26.12 0.34
N LEU A 67 -4.32 -25.50 -0.56
CA LEU A 67 -4.54 -24.06 -0.56
C LEU A 67 -5.62 -23.66 0.45
N PRO A 68 -5.59 -22.41 0.96
CA PRO A 68 -6.65 -21.92 1.84
C PRO A 68 -7.98 -21.87 1.10
N THR A 69 -9.08 -22.03 1.84
CA THR A 69 -10.45 -21.95 1.34
C THR A 69 -11.09 -20.61 1.67
N VAL A 70 -12.22 -20.33 1.04
CA VAL A 70 -13.09 -19.19 1.37
C VAL A 70 -14.48 -19.73 1.66
N SER A 71 -14.92 -19.59 2.92
CA SER A 71 -16.19 -20.15 3.39
C SER A 71 -16.35 -21.65 3.08
N GLY A 72 -15.28 -22.42 3.24
CA GLY A 72 -15.22 -23.86 2.97
C GLY A 72 -15.13 -24.26 1.49
N ASN A 73 -15.07 -23.29 0.57
CA ASN A 73 -14.93 -23.53 -0.87
C ASN A 73 -13.51 -23.26 -1.34
N SER A 74 -13.07 -23.93 -2.41
CA SER A 74 -11.81 -23.62 -3.08
C SER A 74 -11.78 -22.16 -3.55
N LEU A 75 -10.57 -21.58 -3.60
CA LEU A 75 -10.37 -20.26 -4.18
C LEU A 75 -10.91 -20.19 -5.62
N PRO A 76 -11.42 -19.01 -6.04
CA PRO A 76 -11.92 -18.84 -7.39
C PRO A 76 -10.80 -19.01 -8.41
N VAL A 77 -11.08 -19.77 -9.48
CA VAL A 77 -10.18 -19.89 -10.62
C VAL A 77 -10.26 -18.60 -11.44
N VAL A 78 -9.14 -17.92 -11.57
CA VAL A 78 -9.01 -16.61 -12.21
C VAL A 78 -7.84 -16.60 -13.19
N THR A 79 -7.78 -15.57 -14.03
CA THR A 79 -6.58 -15.19 -14.77
C THR A 79 -5.97 -13.96 -14.11
N ASN A 80 -4.72 -13.63 -14.44
CA ASN A 80 -4.11 -12.37 -13.98
C ASN A 80 -5.01 -11.16 -14.32
N ALA A 81 -5.64 -11.11 -15.49
CA ALA A 81 -6.50 -9.97 -15.84
C ALA A 81 -7.74 -9.81 -14.93
N ASN A 82 -8.21 -10.90 -14.31
CA ASN A 82 -9.50 -10.93 -13.62
C ASN A 82 -9.40 -11.09 -12.09
N VAL A 83 -8.20 -11.17 -11.50
CA VAL A 83 -8.06 -11.34 -10.05
C VAL A 83 -8.79 -10.25 -9.26
N LEU A 84 -8.81 -9.02 -9.79
CA LEU A 84 -9.43 -7.88 -9.10
C LEU A 84 -10.97 -7.94 -9.07
N THR A 85 -11.57 -8.66 -10.02
CA THR A 85 -13.03 -8.72 -10.20
C THR A 85 -13.63 -10.05 -9.77
N LEU A 86 -12.90 -11.15 -9.97
CA LEU A 86 -13.35 -12.51 -9.68
C LEU A 86 -12.62 -13.15 -8.48
N GLY A 87 -11.52 -12.54 -8.02
CA GLY A 87 -10.81 -12.99 -6.83
C GLY A 87 -11.63 -12.76 -5.56
N ALA A 88 -11.46 -13.67 -4.61
CA ALA A 88 -12.02 -13.51 -3.28
C ALA A 88 -11.23 -12.44 -2.52
N PRO A 89 -11.87 -11.65 -1.65
CA PRO A 89 -11.13 -10.81 -0.70
C PRO A 89 -10.19 -11.67 0.14
N ALA A 90 -8.94 -11.22 0.35
CA ALA A 90 -8.01 -11.94 1.20
C ALA A 90 -8.57 -12.11 2.63
N SER A 91 -9.32 -11.11 3.12
CA SER A 91 -9.99 -11.09 4.43
C SER A 91 -10.91 -12.29 4.69
N THR A 92 -11.37 -13.00 3.65
CA THR A 92 -12.31 -14.13 3.77
C THR A 92 -11.62 -15.50 3.72
N LEU A 93 -10.29 -15.56 3.75
CA LEU A 93 -9.53 -16.82 3.80
C LEU A 93 -9.74 -17.54 5.14
N ASP A 94 -10.23 -18.78 5.08
CA ASP A 94 -10.47 -19.61 6.26
C ASP A 94 -9.16 -20.13 6.85
N GLY A 95 -9.06 -20.20 8.18
CA GLY A 95 -7.91 -20.76 8.89
C GLY A 95 -6.60 -19.96 8.71
N PHE A 96 -6.67 -18.82 8.04
CA PHE A 96 -5.50 -18.03 7.67
C PHE A 96 -5.07 -17.06 8.77
N THR A 97 -6.06 -16.41 9.40
CA THR A 97 -5.85 -15.54 10.57
C THR A 97 -6.37 -16.22 11.84
N PRO A 98 -5.67 -16.10 12.98
CA PRO A 98 -4.42 -15.37 13.20
C PRO A 98 -3.14 -16.22 12.97
N VAL A 99 -3.26 -17.45 12.46
CA VAL A 99 -2.18 -18.45 12.48
C VAL A 99 -1.01 -18.07 11.57
N TYR A 100 -1.29 -17.61 10.35
CA TYR A 100 -0.27 -17.32 9.34
C TYR A 100 0.00 -15.82 9.20
N MET A 101 -0.99 -15.00 9.56
CA MET A 101 -0.88 -13.55 9.68
C MET A 101 -1.73 -13.07 10.85
N LYS A 102 -1.25 -12.06 11.60
CA LYS A 102 -1.96 -11.48 12.74
C LYS A 102 -3.31 -10.88 12.34
N ALA A 103 -3.33 -10.19 11.20
CA ALA A 103 -4.50 -9.67 10.54
C ALA A 103 -4.15 -9.47 9.07
N ILE A 104 -5.13 -9.59 8.19
CA ILE A 104 -4.92 -9.27 6.78
C ILE A 104 -4.89 -7.74 6.65
N PRO A 105 -3.83 -7.16 6.08
CA PRO A 105 -3.72 -5.73 5.93
C PRO A 105 -4.82 -5.22 5.00
N LEU A 106 -5.23 -3.99 5.23
CA LEU A 106 -6.13 -3.27 4.34
C LEU A 106 -5.30 -2.27 3.57
N ASP A 107 -5.59 -2.11 2.28
CA ASP A 107 -4.95 -1.10 1.45
C ASP A 107 -5.08 0.30 2.11
N PRO A 108 -4.08 1.19 2.01
CA PRO A 108 -4.18 2.57 2.51
C PRO A 108 -5.40 3.36 2.01
N SER A 109 -6.00 2.95 0.89
CA SER A 109 -7.24 3.50 0.34
C SER A 109 -8.53 2.89 0.89
N GLY A 110 -8.44 1.85 1.73
CA GLY A 110 -9.56 1.10 2.27
C GLY A 110 -10.05 -0.06 1.39
N SER A 111 -9.36 -0.35 0.28
CA SER A 111 -9.67 -1.47 -0.60
C SER A 111 -9.12 -2.80 -0.05
N GLU A 112 -9.79 -3.91 -0.37
CA GLU A 112 -9.30 -5.23 0.00
C GLU A 112 -8.37 -5.81 -1.07
N TYR A 113 -7.30 -6.47 -0.61
CA TYR A 113 -6.49 -7.34 -1.46
C TYR A 113 -7.31 -8.52 -1.97
N ARG A 114 -7.05 -8.94 -3.20
CA ARG A 114 -7.78 -10.02 -3.87
C ARG A 114 -6.87 -11.21 -4.08
N VAL A 115 -7.43 -12.40 -3.87
CA VAL A 115 -6.73 -13.69 -4.00
C VAL A 115 -7.54 -14.61 -4.92
N GLY A 116 -6.84 -15.35 -5.76
CA GLY A 116 -7.43 -16.41 -6.57
C GLY A 116 -6.39 -17.44 -6.97
N ILE A 117 -6.79 -18.41 -7.76
CA ILE A 117 -5.90 -19.43 -8.30
C ILE A 117 -5.94 -19.45 -9.82
N LEU A 118 -4.82 -19.72 -10.47
CA LEU A 118 -4.77 -20.01 -11.89
C LEU A 118 -5.23 -21.45 -12.16
N ALA A 119 -5.47 -21.77 -13.44
CA ALA A 119 -5.89 -23.12 -13.86
C ALA A 119 -4.88 -24.22 -13.50
N ASN A 120 -3.61 -23.87 -13.29
CA ASN A 120 -2.54 -24.76 -12.84
C ASN A 120 -2.42 -24.83 -11.29
N GLN A 121 -3.43 -24.36 -10.54
CA GLN A 121 -3.44 -24.27 -9.07
C GLN A 121 -2.39 -23.33 -8.45
N GLN A 122 -1.77 -22.46 -9.25
CA GLN A 122 -0.91 -21.41 -8.71
C GLN A 122 -1.75 -20.30 -8.08
N VAL A 123 -1.44 -19.93 -6.84
CA VAL A 123 -2.11 -18.82 -6.15
C VAL A 123 -1.61 -17.50 -6.73
N ILE A 124 -2.53 -16.57 -6.97
CA ILE A 124 -2.22 -15.21 -7.34
C ILE A 124 -2.86 -14.24 -6.36
N VAL A 125 -2.16 -13.17 -6.04
CA VAL A 125 -2.62 -12.09 -5.16
C VAL A 125 -2.47 -10.77 -5.88
N GLY A 126 -3.45 -9.89 -5.75
CA GLY A 126 -3.40 -8.59 -6.41
C GLY A 126 -4.19 -7.47 -5.74
N THR A 127 -3.87 -6.25 -6.17
CA THR A 127 -4.56 -5.01 -5.83
C THR A 127 -4.48 -4.03 -7.01
N THR A 128 -5.14 -2.89 -6.87
CA THR A 128 -5.02 -1.73 -7.78
C THR A 128 -4.10 -0.69 -7.17
N LEU A 129 -3.14 -0.19 -7.94
CA LEU A 129 -2.23 0.88 -7.50
C LEU A 129 -2.85 2.27 -7.65
N SER A 130 -2.14 3.30 -7.17
CA SER A 130 -2.62 4.70 -7.19
C SER A 130 -2.81 5.26 -8.59
N ASP A 131 -2.19 4.64 -9.60
CA ASP A 131 -2.31 4.98 -11.03
C ASP A 131 -3.49 4.27 -11.72
N GLY A 132 -4.22 3.42 -11.00
CA GLY A 132 -5.31 2.59 -11.53
C GLY A 132 -4.86 1.29 -12.19
N ASN A 133 -3.56 1.03 -12.28
CA ASN A 133 -3.05 -0.21 -12.85
C ASN A 133 -3.09 -1.35 -11.83
N PRO A 134 -3.40 -2.59 -12.29
CA PRO A 134 -3.34 -3.76 -11.43
C PRO A 134 -1.89 -4.09 -11.08
N PHE A 135 -1.63 -4.39 -9.81
CA PHE A 135 -0.42 -5.06 -9.37
C PHE A 135 -0.79 -6.47 -8.88
N ILE A 136 -0.22 -7.47 -9.54
CA ILE A 136 -0.57 -8.88 -9.33
C ILE A 136 0.71 -9.66 -9.32
N ILE A 137 0.84 -10.55 -8.34
CA ILE A 137 1.94 -11.50 -8.25
C ILE A 137 1.41 -12.92 -8.18
N PRO A 138 2.19 -13.88 -8.70
CA PRO A 138 1.85 -15.29 -8.65
C PRO A 138 2.52 -16.03 -7.50
#